data_AF-A0A8H3IA98-F1
#
_entry.id   AF-A0A8H3IA98-F1
#
_cell.length_a   1.000
_cell.length_b   1.000
_cell.length_c   1.000
_cell.angle_alpha   90.00
_cell.angle_beta   90.00
_cell.angle_gamma   90.00
#
_symmetry.space_group_name_H-M   'P 1'
#
loop_
_entity.id
_entity.type
_entity.pdbx_description
1 polymer ?
#
loop_
_entity_poly.entity_id
_entity_poly.type
_entity_poly.pdbx_seq_one_letter_code
_entity_poly.pdbx_strand_id
1 'polypeptide(L)'
;MVSWIKQRQRWAAGMIEICQLACSPQARQVPSNIRLTGILWGVLDTYSSFIWTVTMLILPLALVTGKPLLPPHNLRFHLHLALFDFLAQSTCHYLLSSLLDHRPSILAHLSAIWTAPLRLVIACRYIIPSILGRPLPRFKPTGSLTTGDSERAARKKGTSCVTIVVWECGGWIHLLCLGVCVAGIAASVREVSKTFSQAASIDQGEDRLLRHSLQLAFEAFITRVGFPPLFLLLLAIIKNAWVPIKYAISPPPLLQRKDMLFEDEDTGVLYPNEVVKGRAMKRADESFWWQVAAFYAVVLVVGEVWVWGG
;
A
#
# COMPACT_ATOMS: atom_id res chain seq x y z
N MET A 1 15.09 5.92 -7.80
CA MET A 1 14.32 5.40 -6.64
C MET A 1 15.03 5.68 -5.34
N VAL A 2 16.35 5.52 -5.31
CA VAL A 2 17.19 5.84 -4.15
C VAL A 2 16.95 7.28 -3.66
N SER A 3 16.92 8.25 -4.57
CA SER A 3 16.63 9.65 -4.27
C SER A 3 15.26 9.84 -3.61
N TRP A 4 14.25 9.16 -4.14
CA TRP A 4 12.88 9.18 -3.63
C TRP A 4 12.74 8.52 -2.26
N ILE A 5 13.38 7.36 -2.04
CA ILE A 5 13.40 6.70 -0.71
C ILE A 5 14.05 7.62 0.32
N LYS A 6 15.22 8.17 0.00
CA LYS A 6 15.92 9.12 0.87
C LYS A 6 15.07 10.36 1.15
N GLN A 7 14.26 10.81 0.19
CA GLN A 7 13.33 11.92 0.39
C GLN A 7 12.21 11.55 1.38
N ARG A 8 11.59 10.38 1.22
CA ARG A 8 10.56 9.90 2.16
C ARG A 8 11.09 9.69 3.58
N GLN A 9 12.30 9.16 3.71
CA GLN A 9 12.99 9.03 5.00
C GLN A 9 13.21 10.39 5.67
N ARG A 10 13.59 11.42 4.88
CA ARG A 10 13.76 12.78 5.38
C ARG A 10 12.43 13.40 5.78
N TRP A 11 11.35 13.17 5.04
CA TRP A 11 10.02 13.62 5.44
C TRP A 11 9.59 13.00 6.77
N ALA A 12 9.77 11.69 6.95
CA ALA A 12 9.45 11.01 8.21
C ALA A 12 10.28 11.58 9.39
N ALA A 13 11.58 11.79 9.19
CA ALA A 13 12.43 12.44 10.19
C ALA A 13 11.94 13.86 10.54
N GLY A 14 11.64 14.68 9.52
CA GLY A 14 11.14 16.04 9.71
C GLY A 14 9.80 16.09 10.45
N MET A 15 8.88 15.16 10.19
CA MET A 15 7.60 15.08 10.91
C MET A 15 7.79 14.80 12.41
N ILE A 16 8.75 13.96 12.76
CA ILE A 16 9.08 13.67 14.16
C ILE A 16 9.73 14.89 14.82
N GLU A 17 10.67 15.55 14.14
CA GLU A 17 11.30 16.78 14.65
C GLU A 17 10.28 17.91 14.84
N ILE A 18 9.33 18.07 13.92
CA ILE A 18 8.22 19.03 14.06
C ILE A 18 7.39 18.71 15.31
N CYS A 19 7.04 17.44 15.52
CA CYS A 19 6.30 17.01 16.69
C CYS A 19 7.08 17.29 18.00
N GLN A 20 8.38 16.98 18.03
CA GLN A 20 9.24 17.26 19.17
C GLN A 20 9.38 18.76 19.44
N LEU A 21 9.58 19.56 18.39
CA LEU A 21 9.65 21.02 18.49
C LEU A 21 8.34 21.59 19.01
N ALA A 22 7.19 21.15 18.50
CA ALA A 22 5.87 21.61 18.94
C ALA A 22 5.58 21.33 20.44
N CYS A 23 6.17 20.26 20.98
CA CYS A 23 6.13 19.90 22.40
C CYS A 23 7.21 20.61 23.24
N SER A 24 8.20 21.24 22.61
CA SER A 24 9.32 21.86 23.31
C SER A 24 8.96 23.24 23.90
N PRO A 25 9.71 23.71 24.92
CA PRO A 25 9.58 25.07 25.42
C PRO A 25 9.91 26.15 24.36
N GLN A 26 10.70 25.82 23.34
CA GLN A 26 11.11 26.74 22.28
C GLN A 26 9.93 27.10 21.36
N ALA A 27 8.93 26.23 21.26
CA ALA A 27 7.72 26.49 20.47
C ALA A 27 6.67 27.34 21.21
N ARG A 28 6.97 27.91 22.38
CA ARG A 28 6.02 28.79 23.11
C ARG A 28 5.56 30.00 22.31
N GLN A 29 6.38 30.47 21.36
CA GLN A 29 6.04 31.58 20.46
C GLN A 29 5.17 31.15 19.26
N VAL A 30 4.99 29.84 19.05
CA VAL A 30 4.18 29.31 17.95
C VAL A 30 2.72 29.16 18.42
N PRO A 31 1.72 29.61 17.64
CA PRO A 31 0.31 29.43 17.95
C PRO A 31 -0.07 27.98 18.27
N SER A 32 -0.97 27.79 19.24
CA SER A 32 -1.36 26.46 19.75
C SER A 32 -1.96 25.55 18.67
N ASN A 33 -2.73 26.09 17.73
CA ASN A 33 -3.31 25.36 16.61
C ASN A 33 -2.24 24.82 15.65
N ILE A 34 -1.18 25.59 15.37
CA ILE A 34 -0.05 25.17 14.53
C ILE A 34 0.77 24.08 15.24
N ARG A 35 1.00 24.24 16.54
CA ARG A 35 1.66 23.22 17.37
C ARG A 35 0.87 21.91 17.38
N LEU A 36 -0.44 21.98 17.64
CA LEU A 36 -1.31 20.81 17.62
C LEU A 36 -1.31 20.13 16.25
N THR A 37 -1.36 20.90 15.17
CA THR A 37 -1.26 20.38 13.81
C THR A 37 0.05 19.61 13.60
N GLY A 38 1.19 20.18 14.00
CA GLY A 38 2.49 19.51 13.92
C GLY A 38 2.55 18.21 14.71
N ILE A 39 1.97 18.20 15.92
CA ILE A 39 1.86 16.99 16.75
C ILE A 39 1.00 15.92 16.06
N LEU A 40 -0.18 16.29 15.58
CA LEU A 40 -1.10 15.37 14.92
C LEU A 40 -0.46 14.73 13.69
N TRP A 41 0.19 15.51 12.83
CA TRP A 41 0.88 14.99 11.64
C TRP A 41 2.03 14.03 12.00
N GLY A 42 2.86 14.38 12.99
CA GLY A 42 3.96 13.52 13.43
C GLY A 42 3.48 12.20 14.05
N VAL A 43 2.45 12.26 14.89
CA VAL A 43 1.84 11.07 15.50
C VAL A 43 1.18 10.20 14.43
N LEU A 44 0.37 10.77 13.54
CA LEU A 44 -0.32 10.02 12.49
C LEU A 44 0.65 9.36 11.51
N ASP A 45 1.72 10.04 11.08
CA ASP A 45 2.73 9.44 10.17
C ASP A 45 3.48 8.29 10.84
N THR A 46 3.86 8.46 12.11
CA THR A 46 4.56 7.42 12.89
C THR A 46 3.66 6.22 13.14
N TYR A 47 2.44 6.46 13.63
CA TYR A 47 1.44 5.43 13.92
C TYR A 47 1.07 4.65 12.66
N SER A 48 0.81 5.36 11.54
CA SER A 48 0.54 4.73 10.26
C SER A 48 1.72 3.88 9.79
N SER A 49 2.95 4.39 9.92
CA SER A 49 4.15 3.63 9.56
C SER A 49 4.29 2.34 10.37
N PHE A 50 3.96 2.37 11.65
CA PHE A 50 3.92 1.19 12.50
C PHE A 50 2.84 0.20 12.04
N ILE A 51 1.58 0.63 11.99
CA ILE A 51 0.46 -0.25 11.60
C ILE A 51 0.70 -0.88 10.25
N TRP A 52 1.02 -0.09 9.23
CA TRP A 52 1.17 -0.64 7.89
C TRP A 52 2.33 -1.62 7.79
N THR A 53 3.42 -1.40 8.53
CA THR A 53 4.52 -2.37 8.60
C THR A 53 4.08 -3.68 9.25
N VAL A 54 3.37 -3.59 10.37
CA VAL A 54 2.82 -4.76 11.09
C VAL A 54 1.81 -5.50 10.20
N THR A 55 0.91 -4.80 9.54
CA THR A 55 -0.08 -5.37 8.61
C THR A 55 0.58 -6.09 7.43
N MET A 56 1.61 -5.48 6.82
CA MET A 56 2.38 -6.10 5.72
C MET A 56 3.09 -7.40 6.14
N LEU A 57 3.34 -7.60 7.44
CA LEU A 57 3.94 -8.82 7.98
C LEU A 57 2.87 -9.83 8.44
N ILE A 58 1.94 -9.40 9.29
CA ILE A 58 0.99 -10.28 9.97
C ILE A 58 -0.05 -10.84 9.01
N LEU A 59 -0.61 -10.03 8.09
CA LEU A 59 -1.69 -10.52 7.23
C LEU A 59 -1.24 -11.68 6.33
N PRO A 60 -0.10 -11.60 5.59
CA PRO A 60 0.38 -12.74 4.83
C PRO A 60 0.68 -13.97 5.70
N LEU A 61 1.28 -13.79 6.87
CA LEU A 61 1.55 -14.88 7.81
C LEU A 61 0.27 -15.54 8.34
N ALA A 62 -0.75 -14.75 8.63
CA ALA A 62 -2.06 -15.25 9.06
C ALA A 62 -2.71 -16.09 7.95
N LEU A 63 -2.62 -15.66 6.69
CA LEU A 63 -3.12 -16.43 5.54
C LEU A 63 -2.37 -17.76 5.35
N VAL A 64 -1.06 -17.83 5.62
CA VAL A 64 -0.28 -19.08 5.54
C VAL A 64 -0.81 -20.15 6.50
N THR A 65 -1.43 -19.75 7.62
CA THR A 65 -2.02 -20.71 8.56
C THR A 65 -3.19 -21.50 7.97
N GLY A 66 -3.83 -20.99 6.89
CA GLY A 66 -5.03 -21.59 6.28
C GLY A 66 -6.28 -21.56 7.16
N LYS A 67 -6.19 -20.96 8.37
CA LYS A 67 -7.31 -20.82 9.30
C LYS A 67 -8.26 -19.70 8.81
N PRO A 68 -9.57 -19.81 9.09
CA PRO A 68 -10.49 -18.71 8.86
C PRO A 68 -10.04 -17.48 9.66
N LEU A 69 -9.94 -16.34 8.97
CA LEU A 69 -9.61 -15.03 9.55
C LEU A 69 -10.85 -14.28 10.02
N LEU A 70 -12.03 -14.66 9.51
CA LEU A 70 -13.31 -14.17 9.99
C LEU A 70 -14.09 -15.29 10.67
N PRO A 71 -14.83 -14.94 11.74
CA PRO A 71 -15.77 -15.87 12.30
C PRO A 71 -16.93 -16.11 11.32
N PRO A 72 -17.47 -17.34 11.24
CA PRO A 72 -18.55 -17.68 10.32
C PRO A 72 -19.92 -17.13 10.75
N HIS A 73 -20.09 -16.72 12.01
CA HIS A 73 -21.36 -16.15 12.47
C HIS A 73 -21.63 -14.81 11.78
N ASN A 74 -22.89 -14.60 11.36
CA ASN A 74 -23.34 -13.37 10.69
C ASN A 74 -22.53 -13.01 9.43
N LEU A 75 -21.94 -14.00 8.74
CA LEU A 75 -21.08 -13.77 7.57
C LEU A 75 -21.76 -12.95 6.48
N ARG A 76 -23.06 -13.18 6.25
CA ARG A 76 -23.86 -12.44 5.28
C ARG A 76 -23.94 -10.95 5.62
N PHE A 77 -24.19 -10.61 6.88
CA PHE A 77 -24.23 -9.22 7.35
C PHE A 77 -22.85 -8.55 7.21
N HIS A 78 -21.79 -9.25 7.61
CA HIS A 78 -20.42 -8.75 7.43
C HIS A 78 -20.07 -8.53 5.96
N LEU A 79 -20.52 -9.42 5.07
CA LEU A 79 -20.30 -9.30 3.63
C LEU A 79 -21.05 -8.09 3.06
N HIS A 80 -22.33 -7.89 3.42
CA HIS A 80 -23.10 -6.72 2.98
C HIS A 80 -22.47 -5.41 3.46
N LEU A 81 -22.04 -5.34 4.72
CA LEU A 81 -21.36 -4.16 5.25
C LEU A 81 -20.04 -3.88 4.51
N ALA A 82 -19.28 -4.92 4.21
CA ALA A 82 -18.04 -4.82 3.47
C ALA A 82 -18.24 -4.39 2.00
N LEU A 83 -19.28 -4.90 1.34
CA LEU A 83 -19.66 -4.48 -0.02
C LEU A 83 -20.13 -3.01 -0.02
N PHE A 84 -20.91 -2.60 0.98
CA PHE A 84 -21.32 -1.22 1.14
C PHE A 84 -20.12 -0.28 1.33
N ASP A 85 -19.18 -0.64 2.21
CA ASP A 85 -17.93 0.12 2.41
C ASP A 85 -17.13 0.23 1.10
N PHE A 86 -16.99 -0.88 0.35
CA PHE A 86 -16.32 -0.88 -0.95
C PHE A 86 -16.98 0.08 -1.95
N LEU A 87 -18.32 0.07 -2.05
CA LEU A 87 -19.08 0.95 -2.92
C LEU A 87 -18.97 2.42 -2.48
N ALA A 88 -19.03 2.68 -1.17
CA ALA A 88 -18.88 4.02 -0.62
C ALA A 88 -17.48 4.60 -0.90
N GLN A 89 -16.42 3.81 -0.68
CA GLN A 89 -15.05 4.20 -1.01
C GLN A 89 -14.88 4.43 -2.51
N SER A 90 -15.41 3.53 -3.35
CA SER A 90 -15.34 3.66 -4.82
C SER A 90 -16.05 4.93 -5.30
N THR A 91 -17.23 5.23 -4.75
CA THR A 91 -18.00 6.44 -5.07
C THR A 91 -17.27 7.70 -4.64
N CYS A 92 -16.71 7.70 -3.42
CA CYS A 92 -15.90 8.82 -2.92
C CYS A 92 -14.69 9.08 -3.81
N HIS A 93 -13.98 8.03 -4.25
CA HIS A 93 -12.85 8.17 -5.18
C HIS A 93 -13.30 8.70 -6.54
N TYR A 94 -14.44 8.24 -7.05
CA TYR A 94 -15.00 8.74 -8.32
C TYR A 94 -15.35 10.23 -8.23
N LEU A 95 -16.04 10.64 -7.16
CA LEU A 95 -16.35 12.05 -6.92
C LEU A 95 -15.08 12.90 -6.79
N LEU A 96 -14.11 12.46 -5.98
CA LEU A 96 -12.84 13.15 -5.85
C LEU A 96 -12.09 13.24 -7.19
N SER A 97 -12.16 12.19 -8.01
CA SER A 97 -11.57 12.19 -9.36
C SER A 97 -12.25 13.16 -10.33
N SER A 98 -13.54 13.43 -10.14
CA SER A 98 -14.27 14.43 -10.94
C SER A 98 -13.93 15.86 -10.53
N LEU A 99 -13.51 16.05 -9.27
CA LEU A 99 -13.11 17.35 -8.72
C LEU A 99 -11.63 17.66 -8.91
N LEU A 100 -10.82 16.68 -9.27
CA LEU A 100 -9.37 16.80 -9.43
C LEU A 100 -8.97 16.53 -10.87
N ASP A 101 -7.96 17.26 -11.39
CA ASP A 101 -7.37 17.02 -12.71
C ASP A 101 -6.58 15.70 -12.83
N HIS A 102 -6.75 14.77 -11.87
CA HIS A 102 -6.15 13.44 -11.90
C HIS A 102 -7.10 12.42 -11.30
N ARG A 103 -7.06 11.19 -11.85
CA ARG A 103 -7.83 10.07 -11.31
C ARG A 103 -7.03 9.33 -10.22
N PRO A 104 -7.38 9.44 -8.93
CA PRO A 104 -6.76 8.64 -7.90
C PRO A 104 -7.04 7.14 -8.13
N SER A 105 -6.05 6.31 -7.82
CA SER A 105 -6.21 4.86 -7.70
C SER A 105 -7.30 4.50 -6.68
N ILE A 106 -8.01 3.39 -6.87
CA ILE A 106 -8.92 2.82 -5.84
C ILE A 106 -8.19 2.51 -4.52
N LEU A 107 -6.88 2.27 -4.61
CA LEU A 107 -5.98 2.04 -3.48
C LEU A 107 -5.03 3.23 -3.29
N ALA A 108 -5.42 4.45 -3.68
CA ALA A 108 -4.58 5.64 -3.57
C ALA A 108 -4.12 5.89 -2.14
N HIS A 109 -5.03 5.72 -1.17
CA HIS A 109 -4.75 5.81 0.26
C HIS A 109 -3.73 4.75 0.73
N LEU A 110 -3.59 3.64 0.00
CA LEU A 110 -2.60 2.58 0.26
C LEU A 110 -1.39 2.62 -0.70
N SER A 111 -1.29 3.59 -1.60
CA SER A 111 -0.27 3.60 -2.68
C SER A 111 1.18 3.78 -2.20
N ALA A 112 1.35 4.19 -0.93
CA ALA A 112 2.65 4.45 -0.32
C ALA A 112 2.98 3.51 0.85
N ILE A 113 2.17 2.47 1.12
CA ILE A 113 2.41 1.55 2.25
C ILE A 113 3.74 0.81 2.10
N TRP A 114 4.24 0.61 0.88
CA TRP A 114 5.55 0.01 0.67
C TRP A 114 6.70 0.77 1.34
N THR A 115 6.52 2.06 1.66
CA THR A 115 7.52 2.82 2.40
C THR A 115 7.37 2.74 3.92
N ALA A 116 6.29 2.16 4.43
CA ALA A 116 6.01 2.09 5.85
C ALA A 116 7.17 1.44 6.65
N PRO A 117 7.76 0.30 6.23
CA PRO A 117 8.88 -0.31 6.96
C PRO A 117 10.10 0.62 7.03
N LEU A 118 10.38 1.33 5.92
CA LEU A 118 11.49 2.27 5.83
C LEU A 118 11.27 3.49 6.73
N ARG A 119 10.04 4.02 6.76
CA ARG A 119 9.66 5.14 7.64
C ARG A 119 9.69 4.72 9.11
N LEU A 120 9.23 3.51 9.44
CA LEU A 120 9.26 2.98 10.80
C LEU A 120 10.70 2.89 11.34
N VAL A 121 11.65 2.39 10.53
CA VAL A 121 13.08 2.36 10.92
C VAL A 121 13.60 3.76 11.24
N ILE A 122 13.24 4.76 10.44
CA ILE A 122 13.59 6.16 10.72
C ILE A 122 12.92 6.64 12.01
N ALA A 123 11.64 6.31 12.21
CA ALA A 123 10.93 6.70 13.41
C ALA A 123 11.59 6.13 14.68
N CYS A 124 11.94 4.84 14.67
CA CYS A 124 12.70 4.21 15.74
C CYS A 124 14.05 4.90 15.97
N ARG A 125 14.76 5.31 14.90
CA ARG A 125 16.05 6.02 15.02
C ARG A 125 15.97 7.41 15.63
N TYR A 126 14.81 8.07 15.61
CA TYR A 126 14.62 9.37 16.24
C TYR A 126 13.95 9.27 17.60
N ILE A 127 12.98 8.36 17.76
CA ILE A 127 12.23 8.19 19.00
C ILE A 127 13.08 7.46 20.05
N ILE A 128 13.73 6.35 19.72
CA ILE A 128 14.47 5.55 20.71
C ILE A 128 15.61 6.35 21.35
N PRO A 129 16.48 7.06 20.60
CA PRO A 129 17.52 7.88 21.22
C PRO A 129 16.95 8.99 22.10
N SER A 130 15.82 9.61 21.72
CA SER A 130 15.18 10.64 22.55
C SER A 130 14.73 10.10 23.91
N ILE A 131 14.18 8.88 23.94
CA ILE A 131 13.77 8.20 25.17
C ILE A 131 15.00 7.83 26.02
N LEU A 132 16.10 7.44 25.38
CA LEU A 132 17.35 7.05 26.04
C LEU A 132 18.28 8.23 26.40
N GLY A 133 17.84 9.48 26.20
CA GLY A 133 18.67 10.67 26.46
C GLY A 133 19.91 10.78 25.57
N ARG A 134 19.93 10.10 24.42
CA ARG A 134 21.05 10.11 23.47
C ARG A 134 20.92 11.26 22.46
N PRO A 135 22.05 11.79 21.94
CA PRO A 135 21.99 12.84 20.93
C PRO A 135 21.24 12.36 19.69
N LEU A 136 20.30 13.18 19.22
CA LEU A 136 19.51 12.89 18.03
C LEU A 136 20.37 13.01 16.76
N PRO A 137 20.13 12.15 15.76
CA PRO A 137 20.72 12.36 14.43
C PRO A 137 20.27 13.72 13.89
N ARG A 138 21.21 14.59 13.49
CA ARG A 138 20.85 15.86 12.87
C ARG A 138 20.20 15.61 11.51
N PHE A 139 19.02 16.19 11.29
CA PHE A 139 18.41 16.26 9.96
C PHE A 139 19.38 16.86 8.95
N LYS A 140 19.53 16.19 7.80
CA LYS A 140 20.30 16.70 6.65
C LYS A 140 19.33 17.18 5.57
N PRO A 141 19.24 18.50 5.29
CA PRO A 141 18.30 19.04 4.32
C PRO A 141 18.62 18.60 2.88
N THR A 142 17.59 18.57 2.02
CA THR A 142 17.65 18.07 0.64
C THR A 142 18.74 18.70 -0.22
N GLY A 143 19.03 19.99 -0.01
CA GLY A 143 19.92 20.77 -0.85
C GLY A 143 21.40 20.49 -0.66
N SER A 144 21.81 19.83 0.43
CA SER A 144 23.23 19.52 0.71
C SER A 144 23.69 18.16 0.19
N LEU A 145 22.77 17.38 -0.40
CA LEU A 145 23.07 16.10 -1.04
C LEU A 145 23.01 16.31 -2.54
N THR A 146 24.16 16.29 -3.21
CA THR A 146 24.24 16.35 -4.67
C THR A 146 23.27 15.31 -5.26
N THR A 147 22.24 15.79 -5.96
CA THR A 147 21.08 15.02 -6.42
C THR A 147 21.39 14.03 -7.54
N GLY A 148 22.68 13.83 -7.86
CA GLY A 148 23.12 13.07 -9.02
C GLY A 148 23.85 11.76 -8.72
N ASP A 149 24.46 11.56 -7.55
CA ASP A 149 25.67 10.73 -7.59
C ASP A 149 25.49 9.24 -7.34
N SER A 150 24.64 8.76 -6.41
CA SER A 150 24.65 7.31 -6.12
C SER A 150 24.09 6.43 -7.23
N GLU A 151 22.96 6.82 -7.85
CA GLU A 151 22.28 6.03 -8.89
C GLU A 151 22.99 6.17 -10.27
N ARG A 152 23.59 7.34 -10.52
CA ARG A 152 24.36 7.65 -11.73
C ARG A 152 25.80 7.10 -11.63
N ALA A 153 26.42 7.10 -10.43
CA ALA A 153 27.71 6.45 -10.18
C ALA A 153 27.61 4.92 -10.16
N ALA A 154 26.50 4.36 -9.68
CA ALA A 154 26.23 2.92 -9.76
C ALA A 154 26.24 2.39 -11.20
N ARG A 155 25.47 3.05 -12.09
CA ARG A 155 25.50 2.74 -13.53
C ARG A 155 26.89 2.93 -14.14
N LYS A 156 27.65 3.94 -13.70
CA LYS A 156 29.05 4.14 -14.12
C LYS A 156 30.03 3.09 -13.59
N LYS A 157 29.74 2.46 -12.44
CA LYS A 157 30.56 1.41 -11.81
C LYS A 157 30.20 -0.02 -12.26
N GLY A 158 29.28 -0.18 -13.22
CA GLY A 158 28.87 -1.48 -13.74
C GLY A 158 28.03 -2.33 -12.77
N THR A 159 27.59 -1.78 -11.63
CA THR A 159 26.71 -2.50 -10.71
C THR A 159 25.28 -2.53 -11.25
N SER A 160 24.66 -3.71 -11.25
CA SER A 160 23.28 -3.85 -11.68
C SER A 160 22.34 -3.04 -10.77
N CYS A 161 21.38 -2.34 -11.39
CA CYS A 161 20.31 -1.64 -10.67
C CYS A 161 19.57 -2.58 -9.71
N VAL A 162 19.46 -3.86 -10.09
CA VAL A 162 18.85 -4.92 -9.27
C VAL A 162 19.60 -5.09 -7.95
N THR A 163 20.93 -5.20 -7.98
CA THR A 163 21.74 -5.41 -6.78
C THR A 163 21.55 -4.27 -5.78
N ILE A 164 21.54 -3.03 -6.24
CA ILE A 164 21.40 -1.85 -5.37
C ILE A 164 20.00 -1.77 -4.79
N VAL A 165 18.97 -1.98 -5.61
CA VAL A 165 17.59 -1.86 -5.14
C VAL A 165 17.25 -2.99 -4.18
N VAL A 166 17.66 -4.22 -4.49
CA VAL A 166 17.39 -5.39 -3.64
C VAL A 166 18.18 -5.33 -2.35
N TRP A 167 19.50 -5.11 -2.40
CA TRP A 167 20.36 -5.23 -1.23
C TRP A 167 20.59 -3.91 -0.49
N GLU A 168 20.98 -2.84 -1.20
CA GLU A 168 21.31 -1.56 -0.54
C GLU A 168 20.08 -0.77 -0.13
N CYS A 169 18.97 -0.88 -0.88
CA CYS A 169 17.72 -0.18 -0.57
C CYS A 169 16.72 -1.03 0.24
N GLY A 170 17.08 -2.27 0.58
CA GLY A 170 16.20 -3.18 1.32
C GLY A 170 15.05 -3.77 0.50
N GLY A 171 15.15 -3.79 -0.84
CA GLY A 171 14.17 -4.40 -1.72
C GLY A 171 13.90 -5.89 -1.42
N TRP A 172 14.87 -6.60 -0.82
CA TRP A 172 14.71 -8.00 -0.40
C TRP A 172 13.56 -8.21 0.59
N ILE A 173 13.22 -7.23 1.45
CA ILE A 173 12.08 -7.33 2.38
C ILE A 173 10.76 -7.45 1.60
N HIS A 174 10.66 -6.75 0.47
CA HIS A 174 9.48 -6.81 -0.38
C HIS A 174 9.38 -8.13 -1.14
N LEU A 175 10.51 -8.70 -1.57
CA LEU A 175 10.54 -10.04 -2.17
C LEU A 175 10.07 -11.10 -1.17
N LEU A 176 10.57 -11.03 0.08
CA LEU A 176 10.11 -11.93 1.15
C LEU A 176 8.61 -11.77 1.41
N CYS A 177 8.13 -10.53 1.53
CA CYS A 177 6.70 -10.22 1.72
C CYS A 177 5.84 -10.83 0.58
N LEU A 178 6.25 -10.68 -0.68
CA LEU A 178 5.56 -11.30 -1.81
C LEU A 178 5.56 -12.83 -1.73
N GLY A 179 6.69 -13.44 -1.40
CA GLY A 179 6.78 -14.89 -1.22
C GLY A 179 5.79 -15.41 -0.18
N VAL A 180 5.70 -14.72 0.97
CA VAL A 180 4.73 -15.07 2.03
C VAL A 180 3.29 -14.82 1.58
N CYS A 181 3.01 -13.75 0.82
CA CYS A 181 1.67 -13.50 0.25
C CYS A 181 1.24 -14.64 -0.68
N VAL A 182 2.12 -15.07 -1.59
CA VAL A 182 1.85 -16.18 -2.51
C VAL A 182 1.62 -17.48 -1.75
N ALA A 183 2.46 -17.78 -0.75
CA ALA A 183 2.27 -18.94 0.11
C ALA A 183 0.94 -18.90 0.87
N GLY A 184 0.53 -17.74 1.38
CA GLY A 184 -0.73 -17.54 2.09
C GLY A 184 -1.96 -17.69 1.19
N ILE A 185 -1.90 -17.16 -0.04
CA ILE A 185 -2.95 -17.37 -1.06
C ILE A 185 -3.04 -18.86 -1.41
N ALA A 186 -1.91 -19.51 -1.68
CA ALA A 186 -1.88 -20.94 -2.02
C ALA A 186 -2.44 -21.81 -0.89
N ALA A 187 -2.09 -21.50 0.37
CA ALA A 187 -2.63 -22.19 1.54
C ALA A 187 -4.16 -22.01 1.63
N SER A 188 -4.65 -20.77 1.44
CA SER A 188 -6.09 -20.47 1.47
C SER A 188 -6.86 -21.19 0.36
N VAL A 189 -6.34 -21.18 -0.88
CA VAL A 189 -6.92 -21.89 -2.02
C VAL A 189 -6.98 -23.39 -1.75
N ARG A 190 -5.90 -23.98 -1.25
CA ARG A 190 -5.85 -25.41 -0.89
C ARG A 190 -6.93 -25.79 0.11
N GLU A 191 -7.14 -24.98 1.15
CA GLU A 191 -8.17 -25.28 2.16
C GLU A 191 -9.60 -25.13 1.59
N VAL A 192 -9.85 -24.12 0.75
CA VAL A 192 -11.14 -23.99 0.04
C VAL A 192 -11.39 -25.20 -0.88
N SER A 193 -10.38 -25.64 -1.64
CA SER A 193 -10.49 -26.81 -2.51
C SER A 193 -10.77 -28.10 -1.72
N LYS A 194 -10.15 -28.27 -0.55
CA LYS A 194 -10.45 -29.40 0.35
C LYS A 194 -11.90 -29.38 0.81
N THR A 195 -12.40 -28.23 1.30
CA THR A 195 -13.80 -28.09 1.73
C THR A 195 -14.77 -28.43 0.61
N PHE A 196 -14.50 -27.94 -0.61
CA PHE A 196 -15.31 -28.27 -1.78
C PHE A 196 -15.30 -29.78 -2.09
N SER A 197 -14.12 -30.41 -2.12
CA SER A 197 -13.99 -31.84 -2.42
C SER A 197 -14.67 -32.75 -1.37
N GLN A 198 -14.61 -32.37 -0.09
CA GLN A 198 -15.27 -33.11 0.99
C GLN A 198 -16.79 -33.03 0.88
N ALA A 199 -17.33 -31.84 0.61
CA ALA A 199 -18.77 -31.66 0.46
C ALA A 199 -19.34 -32.37 -0.77
N ALA A 200 -18.59 -32.40 -1.88
CA ALA A 200 -18.97 -33.11 -3.11
C ALA A 200 -18.99 -34.65 -2.97
N SER A 201 -18.40 -35.21 -1.91
CA SER A 201 -18.32 -36.66 -1.67
C SER A 201 -19.52 -37.25 -0.90
N ILE A 202 -20.47 -36.41 -0.48
CA ILE A 202 -21.66 -36.82 0.27
C ILE A 202 -22.76 -37.22 -0.71
N ASP A 203 -23.43 -38.36 -0.49
CA ASP A 203 -24.43 -38.95 -1.38
C ASP A 203 -25.86 -38.50 -1.00
N GLN A 204 -26.30 -37.31 -1.47
CA GLN A 204 -27.65 -36.75 -1.26
C GLN A 204 -28.26 -36.04 -2.49
N GLY A 205 -28.39 -36.67 -3.66
CA GLY A 205 -29.11 -36.09 -4.81
C GLY A 205 -28.44 -34.86 -5.46
N GLU A 206 -28.25 -34.91 -6.79
CA GLU A 206 -27.32 -34.04 -7.52
C GLU A 206 -27.49 -32.53 -7.26
N ASP A 207 -28.71 -32.00 -7.28
CA ASP A 207 -28.95 -30.54 -7.18
C ASP A 207 -28.78 -29.96 -5.77
N ARG A 208 -29.19 -30.70 -4.73
CA ARG A 208 -29.06 -30.23 -3.33
C ARG A 208 -27.61 -30.33 -2.85
N LEU A 209 -26.89 -31.36 -3.28
CA LEU A 209 -25.46 -31.53 -3.00
C LEU A 209 -24.62 -30.40 -3.58
N LEU A 210 -24.84 -30.07 -4.85
CA LEU A 210 -24.04 -29.06 -5.53
C LEU A 210 -24.18 -27.69 -4.85
N ARG A 211 -25.41 -27.31 -4.49
CA ARG A 211 -25.70 -26.07 -3.76
C ARG A 211 -25.04 -26.04 -2.39
N HIS A 212 -25.19 -27.11 -1.59
CA HIS A 212 -24.59 -27.18 -0.26
C HIS A 212 -23.06 -27.14 -0.31
N SER A 213 -22.46 -27.86 -1.26
CA SER A 213 -21.00 -27.90 -1.44
C SER A 213 -20.42 -26.56 -1.84
N LEU A 214 -21.08 -25.87 -2.76
CA LEU A 214 -20.67 -24.54 -3.19
C LEU A 214 -20.95 -23.47 -2.13
N GLN A 215 -21.99 -23.61 -1.31
CA GLN A 215 -22.18 -22.77 -0.12
C GLN A 215 -21.00 -22.90 0.84
N LEU A 216 -20.62 -24.13 1.22
CA LEU A 216 -19.49 -24.36 2.13
C LEU A 216 -18.17 -23.83 1.54
N ALA A 217 -17.95 -24.02 0.24
CA ALA A 217 -16.77 -23.50 -0.44
C ALA A 217 -16.76 -21.96 -0.48
N PHE A 218 -17.91 -21.32 -0.73
CA PHE A 218 -18.05 -19.87 -0.70
C PHE A 218 -17.81 -19.32 0.70
N GLU A 219 -18.44 -19.88 1.73
CA GLU A 219 -18.20 -19.49 3.13
C GLU A 219 -16.73 -19.69 3.53
N ALA A 220 -16.11 -20.80 3.09
CA ALA A 220 -14.69 -21.05 3.32
C ALA A 220 -13.77 -20.04 2.61
N PHE A 221 -14.15 -19.58 1.40
CA PHE A 221 -13.45 -18.55 0.65
C PHE A 221 -13.57 -17.19 1.33
N ILE A 222 -14.79 -16.75 1.64
CA ILE A 222 -15.05 -15.45 2.28
C ILE A 222 -14.37 -15.38 3.65
N THR A 223 -14.46 -16.42 4.48
CA THR A 223 -13.86 -16.39 5.83
C THR A 223 -12.33 -16.40 5.83
N ARG A 224 -11.67 -16.61 4.69
CA ARG A 224 -10.21 -16.66 4.56
C ARG A 224 -9.68 -15.47 3.76
N VAL A 225 -9.61 -15.62 2.45
CA VAL A 225 -8.95 -14.65 1.54
C VAL A 225 -9.95 -13.78 0.78
N GLY A 226 -11.20 -14.23 0.67
CA GLY A 226 -12.26 -13.61 -0.11
C GLY A 226 -13.13 -12.61 0.65
N PHE A 227 -12.74 -12.17 1.85
CA PHE A 227 -13.46 -11.10 2.54
C PHE A 227 -13.03 -9.75 1.94
N PRO A 228 -13.94 -8.83 1.52
CA PRO A 228 -13.58 -7.66 0.71
C PRO A 228 -12.44 -6.78 1.27
N PRO A 229 -12.47 -6.37 2.55
CA PRO A 229 -11.39 -5.57 3.14
C PRO A 229 -10.06 -6.33 3.17
N LEU A 230 -10.08 -7.63 3.48
CA LEU A 230 -8.87 -8.46 3.51
C LEU A 230 -8.29 -8.65 2.10
N PHE A 231 -9.15 -8.92 1.11
CA PHE A 231 -8.76 -9.08 -0.27
C PHE A 231 -8.12 -7.81 -0.84
N LEU A 232 -8.77 -6.65 -0.64
CA LEU A 232 -8.26 -5.36 -1.12
C LEU A 232 -6.97 -4.96 -0.42
N LEU A 233 -6.85 -5.25 0.88
CA LEU A 233 -5.63 -5.02 1.64
C LEU A 233 -4.49 -5.92 1.16
N LEU A 234 -4.75 -7.20 0.93
CA LEU A 234 -3.77 -8.13 0.36
C LEU A 234 -3.32 -7.68 -1.04
N LEU A 235 -4.28 -7.28 -1.89
CA LEU A 235 -4.02 -6.72 -3.21
C LEU A 235 -3.14 -5.47 -3.12
N ALA A 236 -3.44 -4.59 -2.17
CA ALA A 236 -2.64 -3.40 -1.90
C ALA A 236 -1.21 -3.77 -1.50
N ILE A 237 -1.03 -4.74 -0.59
CA ILE A 237 0.30 -5.22 -0.16
C ILE A 237 1.08 -5.76 -1.35
N ILE A 238 0.50 -6.63 -2.17
CA ILE A 238 1.15 -7.22 -3.35
C ILE A 238 1.56 -6.14 -4.34
N LYS A 239 0.62 -5.25 -4.70
CA LYS A 239 0.87 -4.12 -5.61
C LYS A 239 2.02 -3.24 -5.11
N ASN A 240 2.03 -2.95 -3.81
CA ASN A 240 3.02 -2.08 -3.18
C ASN A 240 4.39 -2.76 -3.06
N ALA A 241 4.44 -4.03 -2.68
CA ALA A 241 5.69 -4.79 -2.64
C ALA A 241 6.32 -4.98 -4.03
N TRP A 242 5.52 -4.93 -5.10
CA TRP A 242 6.02 -4.95 -6.47
C TRP A 242 6.74 -3.66 -6.92
N VAL A 243 6.46 -2.52 -6.29
CA VAL A 243 7.06 -1.21 -6.67
C VAL A 243 8.59 -1.23 -6.73
N PRO A 244 9.33 -1.64 -5.67
CA PRO A 244 10.79 -1.75 -5.72
C PRO A 244 11.29 -2.73 -6.77
N ILE A 245 10.59 -3.85 -6.97
CA ILE A 245 11.01 -4.91 -7.89
C ILE A 245 10.85 -4.43 -9.34
N LYS A 246 9.70 -3.84 -9.66
CA LYS A 246 9.47 -3.21 -10.97
C LYS A 246 10.52 -2.16 -11.26
N TYR A 247 10.89 -1.36 -10.27
CA TYR A 247 11.95 -0.36 -10.41
C TYR A 247 13.33 -1.00 -10.65
N ALA A 248 13.65 -2.07 -9.94
CA ALA A 248 14.91 -2.80 -10.09
C ALA A 248 15.07 -3.39 -11.51
N ILE A 249 14.00 -3.97 -12.06
CA ILE A 249 13.98 -4.63 -13.36
C ILE A 249 13.92 -3.60 -14.50
N SER A 250 13.01 -2.64 -14.39
CA SER A 250 12.74 -1.64 -15.42
C SER A 250 12.68 -0.24 -14.81
N PRO A 251 13.84 0.34 -14.45
CA PRO A 251 13.87 1.69 -13.91
C PRO A 251 13.34 2.69 -14.95
N PRO A 252 12.51 3.67 -14.55
CA PRO A 252 12.04 4.71 -15.45
C PRO A 252 13.23 5.52 -15.98
N PRO A 253 13.10 6.11 -17.19
CA PRO A 253 14.14 6.95 -17.74
C PRO A 253 14.41 8.14 -16.82
N LEU A 254 15.70 8.46 -16.63
CA LEU A 254 16.15 9.64 -15.90
C LEU A 254 15.85 10.88 -16.75
N LEU A 255 14.73 11.54 -16.49
CA LEU A 255 14.44 12.86 -17.05
C LEU A 255 15.17 13.94 -16.22
N GLN A 256 15.83 14.89 -16.87
CA GLN A 256 16.35 16.05 -16.15
C GLN A 256 15.20 17.01 -15.86
N ARG A 257 15.28 17.72 -14.72
CA ARG A 257 14.24 18.67 -14.30
C ARG A 257 13.95 19.74 -15.36
N LYS A 258 14.99 20.23 -16.04
CA LYS A 258 14.88 21.19 -17.14
C LYS A 258 14.13 20.64 -18.35
N ASP A 259 14.20 19.33 -18.60
CA ASP A 259 13.53 18.68 -19.74
C ASP A 259 12.05 18.38 -19.42
N MET A 260 11.63 18.61 -18.17
CA MET A 260 10.27 18.38 -17.67
C MET A 260 9.44 19.66 -17.61
N LEU A 261 10.08 20.82 -17.76
CA LEU A 261 9.48 22.12 -17.60
C LEU A 261 9.65 22.92 -18.87
N PHE A 262 8.64 23.69 -19.26
CA PHE A 262 8.78 24.78 -20.22
C PHE A 262 8.63 26.09 -19.47
N GLU A 263 9.31 27.12 -19.93
CA GLU A 263 9.19 28.47 -19.40
C GLU A 263 8.08 29.17 -20.17
N ASP A 264 7.12 29.73 -19.45
CA ASP A 264 6.11 30.60 -20.03
C ASP A 264 6.77 31.95 -20.39
N GLU A 265 6.73 32.32 -21.66
CA GLU A 265 7.44 33.48 -22.21
C GLU A 265 6.95 34.81 -21.61
N ASP A 266 5.68 34.87 -21.18
CA ASP A 266 5.07 36.10 -20.65
C ASP A 266 5.33 36.28 -19.15
N THR A 267 5.43 35.19 -18.38
CA THR A 267 5.51 35.22 -16.92
C THR A 267 6.86 34.79 -16.35
N GLY A 268 7.71 34.15 -17.16
CA GLY A 268 8.95 33.50 -16.71
C GLY A 268 8.71 32.32 -15.76
N VAL A 269 7.46 31.87 -15.61
CA VAL A 269 7.10 30.77 -14.71
C VAL A 269 7.30 29.45 -15.42
N LEU A 270 7.93 28.49 -14.71
CA LEU A 270 8.17 27.15 -15.24
C LEU A 270 6.95 26.24 -15.03
N TYR A 271 6.35 25.78 -16.12
CA TYR A 271 5.21 24.85 -16.11
C TYR A 271 5.59 23.45 -16.56
N PRO A 272 4.94 22.38 -16.05
CA PRO A 272 5.14 21.03 -16.54
C PRO A 272 4.76 20.93 -18.02
N ASN A 273 5.63 20.35 -18.84
CA ASN A 273 5.29 20.12 -20.24
C ASN A 273 4.24 19.01 -20.42
N GLU A 274 3.62 18.96 -21.61
CA GLU A 274 2.55 18.01 -21.93
C GLU A 274 3.00 16.54 -21.80
N VAL A 275 4.28 16.24 -22.01
CA VAL A 275 4.83 14.89 -21.78
C VAL A 275 4.76 14.50 -20.31
N VAL A 276 5.07 15.43 -19.41
CA VAL A 276 4.99 15.21 -17.95
C VAL A 276 3.54 15.14 -17.49
N LYS A 277 2.67 16.03 -17.97
CA LYS A 277 1.23 15.99 -17.68
C LYS A 277 0.61 14.66 -18.14
N GLY A 278 0.88 14.24 -19.38
CA GLY A 278 0.43 12.97 -19.93
C GLY A 278 0.94 11.75 -19.16
N ARG A 279 2.18 11.79 -18.64
CA ARG A 279 2.68 10.71 -17.74
C ARG A 279 2.01 10.72 -16.39
N ALA A 280 1.73 11.88 -15.80
CA ALA A 280 1.00 11.98 -14.54
C ALA A 280 -0.41 11.40 -14.68
N MET A 281 -1.10 11.70 -15.79
CA MET A 281 -2.41 11.16 -16.13
C MET A 281 -2.39 9.65 -16.43
N LYS A 282 -1.38 9.14 -17.15
CA LYS A 282 -1.21 7.69 -17.40
C LYS A 282 -0.90 6.89 -16.13
N ARG A 283 -0.23 7.50 -15.15
CA ARG A 283 0.05 6.85 -13.85
C ARG A 283 -1.22 6.70 -13.00
N ALA A 284 -2.22 7.53 -13.28
CA ALA A 284 -3.57 7.46 -12.74
C ALA A 284 -4.46 6.44 -13.48
N ASP A 285 -4.06 5.99 -14.68
CA ASP A 285 -4.77 4.97 -15.46
C ASP A 285 -4.44 3.55 -14.96
N GLU A 286 -4.85 3.29 -13.71
CA GLU A 286 -4.73 1.98 -13.06
C GLU A 286 -5.91 1.05 -13.40
N SER A 287 -6.28 1.01 -14.68
CA SER A 287 -7.44 0.25 -15.18
C SER A 287 -7.39 -1.22 -14.79
N PHE A 288 -6.21 -1.84 -14.77
CA PHE A 288 -6.05 -3.25 -14.39
C PHE A 288 -6.52 -3.55 -12.96
N TRP A 289 -6.06 -2.78 -11.96
CA TRP A 289 -6.44 -3.06 -10.57
C TRP A 289 -7.92 -2.75 -10.31
N TRP A 290 -8.47 -1.76 -11.01
CA TRP A 290 -9.90 -1.50 -11.03
C TRP A 290 -10.70 -2.65 -11.62
N GLN A 291 -10.25 -3.23 -12.74
CA GLN A 291 -10.88 -4.40 -13.35
C GLN A 291 -10.84 -5.61 -12.41
N VAL A 292 -9.72 -5.85 -11.73
CA VAL A 292 -9.59 -6.92 -10.73
C VAL A 292 -10.57 -6.70 -9.57
N ALA A 293 -10.65 -5.48 -9.02
CA ALA A 293 -11.56 -5.17 -7.92
C ALA A 293 -13.04 -5.27 -8.34
N ALA A 294 -13.38 -4.81 -9.55
CA ALA A 294 -14.73 -4.90 -10.09
C ALA A 294 -15.15 -6.35 -10.38
N PHE A 295 -14.27 -7.13 -11.01
CA PHE A 295 -14.50 -8.56 -11.25
C PHE A 295 -14.72 -9.31 -9.94
N TYR A 296 -13.87 -9.02 -8.94
CA TYR A 296 -14.02 -9.56 -7.60
C TYR A 296 -15.38 -9.21 -6.97
N ALA A 297 -15.81 -7.94 -7.05
CA ALA A 297 -17.11 -7.52 -6.53
C ALA A 297 -18.28 -8.27 -7.22
N VAL A 298 -18.19 -8.50 -8.54
CA VAL A 298 -19.18 -9.29 -9.28
C VAL A 298 -19.21 -10.74 -8.77
N VAL A 299 -18.05 -11.38 -8.59
CA VAL A 299 -17.97 -12.74 -8.04
C VAL A 299 -18.62 -12.84 -6.67
N LEU A 300 -18.43 -11.83 -5.81
CA LEU A 300 -19.06 -11.79 -4.49
C LEU A 300 -20.57 -11.65 -4.55
N VAL A 301 -21.09 -10.74 -5.39
CA VAL A 301 -22.54 -10.53 -5.53
C VAL A 301 -23.21 -11.77 -6.12
N VAL A 302 -22.64 -12.35 -7.17
CA VAL A 302 -23.16 -13.58 -7.77
C VAL A 302 -23.11 -14.73 -6.78
N GLY A 303 -22.01 -14.89 -6.04
CA GLY A 303 -21.88 -15.90 -5.00
C GLY A 303 -22.91 -15.73 -3.87
N GLU A 304 -23.12 -14.49 -3.40
CA GLU A 304 -24.12 -14.16 -2.36
C GLU A 304 -25.53 -14.53 -2.81
N VAL A 305 -25.94 -14.12 -4.01
CA VAL A 305 -27.27 -14.39 -4.55
C VAL A 305 -27.49 -15.89 -4.76
N TRP A 306 -26.48 -16.60 -5.25
CA TRP A 306 -26.60 -18.02 -5.53
C TRP A 306 -26.60 -18.88 -4.27
N VAL A 307 -25.90 -18.45 -3.21
CA VAL A 307 -25.84 -19.15 -1.91
C VAL A 307 -27.03 -18.81 -1.01
N TRP A 308 -27.47 -17.55 -0.96
CA TRP A 308 -28.49 -17.07 0.00
C TRP A 308 -29.74 -16.43 -0.62
N GLY A 309 -29.88 -16.43 -1.95
CA GLY A 309 -31.03 -15.89 -2.68
C GLY A 309 -32.12 -16.91 -3.02
N GLY A 310 -32.09 -18.09 -2.40
CA GLY A 310 -33.11 -19.14 -2.50
C GLY A 310 -34.21 -19.01 -1.46
#